data_AF-A0A9E6FF11-F1
#
_entry.id   AF-A0A9E6FF11-F1
#
_cell.length_a   1.000
_cell.length_b   1.000
_cell.length_c   1.000
_cell.angle_alpha   90.00
_cell.angle_beta   90.00
_cell.angle_gamma   90.00
#
_symmetry.space_group_name_H-M   'P 1'
#
loop_
_entity.id
_entity.type
_entity.pdbx_description
1 polymer ?
#
loop_
_entity_poly.entity_id
_entity_poly.type
_entity_poly.pdbx_seq_one_letter_code
_entity_poly.pdbx_strand_id
1 'polypeptide(L)'
;MREVTKILQLKKGLRRDYRFRRNSDELYELFNAEVTENGVTKLVAIENALSVGVISAAAAELEWPFPQIIRGNKYSFLCGKTRVDLIQESDWTTLEVPTYNAMAKDTEKSISIGGVWQLCDFHDSWLLTNGVSTVFHTKDIFNEPDKVYVQDSIPVNACCAFRGRAVLAGFDSDNFWNNAWRRFFEDWGNRKGLNIPTYEPLGENFVWWSTVGGGDMLWLFDTNLLLGGKIDGTEYSYDKPLIFDYWQRNESGFMPMNWRGAVYQVRPLGKGLMVYGQNGMTFLFPTTEPFSTLGRQDIFNQIGLASRGAVSGNESNHVCVDGSGVIWRITEKGPEKLGYQEYMVPLLGTEIIVSYTEENNTFYIGGSDRTFKLTQFGLSKLDQIITSVFVAEGETKGFCNIVGDNDSEVRIVTDTLDFGVRGEKTVTQIDIPVVMDVDAAADWYVCIYYRYDKKKTFVQTEWRALNKKGWIRFQVSAVEFMIGVKATNYVETDVPESISINIAYTDKSSLRSRNVSENATRISS
;
A
#
# COMPACT_ATOMS: atom_id res chain seq x y z
N MET A 1 1.96 -8.16 51.68
CA MET A 1 1.24 -8.05 50.40
C MET A 1 1.88 -9.07 49.47
N ARG A 2 1.13 -9.91 48.72
CA ARG A 2 1.78 -10.87 47.80
C ARG A 2 2.06 -10.11 46.51
N GLU A 3 3.32 -9.83 46.26
CA GLU A 3 3.76 -9.24 45.00
C GLU A 3 3.92 -10.35 43.96
N VAL A 4 3.48 -10.06 42.74
CA VAL A 4 3.64 -10.93 41.58
C VAL A 4 4.28 -10.12 40.47
N THR A 5 5.34 -10.64 39.90
CA THR A 5 6.00 -10.07 38.73
C THR A 5 5.41 -10.69 37.47
N LYS A 6 4.92 -9.85 36.56
CA LYS A 6 4.50 -10.25 35.22
C LYS A 6 5.51 -9.72 34.21
N ILE A 7 6.08 -10.62 33.44
CA ILE A 7 6.96 -10.28 32.31
C ILE A 7 6.11 -10.26 31.04
N LEU A 8 6.17 -9.15 30.32
CA LEU A 8 5.59 -8.98 28.99
C LEU A 8 6.71 -9.05 27.96
N GLN A 9 6.53 -9.90 26.96
CA GLN A 9 7.50 -10.09 25.88
C GLN A 9 7.07 -9.22 24.69
N LEU A 10 7.96 -8.34 24.23
CA LEU A 10 7.69 -7.43 23.12
C LEU A 10 8.03 -8.15 21.81
N LYS A 11 7.11 -9.01 21.36
CA LYS A 11 7.31 -9.89 20.18
C LYS A 11 6.28 -9.71 19.07
N LYS A 12 5.28 -8.85 19.27
CA LYS A 12 4.22 -8.61 18.29
C LYS A 12 4.08 -7.11 18.05
N GLY A 13 3.61 -6.78 16.85
CA GLY A 13 3.32 -5.39 16.48
C GLY A 13 2.04 -4.88 17.11
N LEU A 14 1.46 -3.87 16.46
CA LEU A 14 0.15 -3.36 16.78
C LEU A 14 -0.90 -4.50 16.80
N ARG A 15 -1.92 -4.34 17.63
CA ARG A 15 -3.02 -5.30 17.70
C ARG A 15 -3.86 -5.30 16.44
N ARG A 16 -4.39 -6.47 16.06
CA ARG A 16 -5.14 -6.60 14.80
C ARG A 16 -6.58 -6.10 14.90
N ASP A 17 -7.17 -6.14 16.08
CA ASP A 17 -8.55 -5.76 16.34
C ASP A 17 -8.66 -5.17 17.75
N TYR A 18 -9.39 -4.07 17.94
CA TYR A 18 -9.63 -3.49 19.25
C TYR A 18 -10.40 -4.42 20.20
N ARG A 19 -11.08 -5.44 19.66
CA ARG A 19 -11.82 -6.46 20.40
C ARG A 19 -10.95 -7.62 20.88
N PHE A 20 -9.63 -7.56 20.66
CA PHE A 20 -8.74 -8.64 21.05
C PHE A 20 -8.80 -8.95 22.55
N ARG A 21 -8.34 -10.16 22.90
CA ARG A 21 -8.35 -10.61 24.29
C ARG A 21 -7.38 -9.76 25.10
N ARG A 22 -7.80 -9.39 26.31
CA ARG A 22 -6.95 -8.72 27.29
C ARG A 22 -5.73 -9.57 27.62
N ASN A 23 -4.66 -8.90 28.03
CA ASN A 23 -3.35 -9.50 28.22
C ASN A 23 -2.83 -10.18 26.96
N SER A 24 -3.19 -9.64 25.78
CA SER A 24 -2.52 -10.01 24.55
C SER A 24 -1.07 -9.51 24.61
N ASP A 25 -0.18 -10.20 23.89
CA ASP A 25 1.19 -9.72 23.66
C ASP A 25 1.25 -8.68 22.52
N GLU A 26 0.10 -8.29 21.96
CA GLU A 26 0.00 -7.26 20.93
C GLU A 26 0.07 -5.87 21.56
N LEU A 27 0.43 -4.88 20.76
CA LEU A 27 0.66 -3.51 21.23
C LEU A 27 -0.51 -2.61 20.83
N TYR A 28 -0.85 -1.67 21.70
CA TYR A 28 -1.76 -0.58 21.37
C TYR A 28 -1.07 0.52 20.56
N GLU A 29 0.21 0.77 20.87
CA GLU A 29 1.05 1.72 20.15
C GLU A 29 2.44 1.13 19.98
N LEU A 30 2.98 1.27 18.77
CA LEU A 30 4.35 0.92 18.42
C LEU A 30 4.81 1.95 17.39
N PHE A 31 5.51 2.98 17.84
CA PHE A 31 5.93 4.13 17.05
C PHE A 31 7.46 4.20 17.00
N ASN A 32 8.00 4.40 15.78
CA ASN A 32 9.44 4.44 15.49
C ASN A 32 10.24 3.23 15.99
N ALA A 33 9.60 2.07 15.93
CA ALA A 33 10.20 0.78 16.17
C ALA A 33 9.58 -0.25 15.24
N GLU A 34 10.25 -1.37 15.03
CA GLU A 34 9.78 -2.42 14.13
C GLU A 34 9.74 -3.77 14.82
N VAL A 35 8.92 -4.69 14.31
CA VAL A 35 8.83 -6.05 14.85
C VAL A 35 9.53 -7.01 13.92
N THR A 36 10.46 -7.76 14.49
CA THR A 36 11.25 -8.81 13.84
C THR A 36 10.94 -10.16 14.49
N GLU A 37 11.59 -11.23 14.00
CA GLU A 37 11.50 -12.56 14.61
C GLU A 37 11.97 -12.59 16.07
N ASN A 38 12.96 -11.74 16.41
CA ASN A 38 13.59 -11.70 17.71
C ASN A 38 12.87 -10.77 18.70
N GLY A 39 11.91 -9.99 18.24
CA GLY A 39 11.19 -9.02 19.08
C GLY A 39 11.09 -7.66 18.42
N VAL A 40 10.75 -6.66 19.22
CA VAL A 40 10.77 -5.27 18.79
C VAL A 40 12.21 -4.76 18.74
N THR A 41 12.61 -4.19 17.61
CA THR A 41 13.93 -3.59 17.38
C THR A 41 13.80 -2.14 16.96
N LYS A 42 14.94 -1.43 16.94
CA LYS A 42 15.00 -0.06 16.44
C LYS A 42 14.55 0.01 14.98
N LEU A 43 13.86 1.09 14.62
CA LEU A 43 13.48 1.35 13.24
C LEU A 43 14.72 1.75 12.43
N VAL A 44 14.88 1.14 11.25
CA VAL A 44 15.74 1.68 10.19
C VAL A 44 14.93 2.66 9.38
N ALA A 45 15.28 3.94 9.46
CA ALA A 45 14.62 5.01 8.71
C ALA A 45 14.84 4.82 7.19
N ILE A 46 13.84 5.18 6.40
CA ILE A 46 14.00 5.23 4.95
C ILE A 46 14.82 6.45 4.58
N GLU A 47 15.86 6.24 3.80
CA GLU A 47 16.66 7.34 3.24
C GLU A 47 16.07 7.83 1.93
N ASN A 48 16.09 9.14 1.74
CA ASN A 48 15.70 9.76 0.49
C ASN A 48 16.75 9.49 -0.58
N ALA A 49 16.33 8.86 -1.68
CA ALA A 49 17.22 8.57 -2.79
C ALA A 49 17.69 9.83 -3.52
N LEU A 50 16.82 10.85 -3.57
CA LEU A 50 17.10 12.17 -4.15
C LEU A 50 17.18 13.21 -3.03
N SER A 51 18.11 14.15 -3.14
CA SER A 51 18.15 15.27 -2.20
C SER A 51 16.92 16.17 -2.32
N VAL A 52 16.51 16.81 -1.22
CA VAL A 52 15.37 17.75 -1.21
C VAL A 52 15.54 18.88 -2.24
N GLY A 53 16.79 19.31 -2.49
CA GLY A 53 17.08 20.32 -3.52
C GLY A 53 16.81 19.84 -4.94
N VAL A 54 17.19 18.61 -5.27
CA VAL A 54 16.89 18.00 -6.58
C VAL A 54 15.38 17.84 -6.75
N ILE A 55 14.70 17.36 -5.72
CA ILE A 55 13.25 17.17 -5.76
C ILE A 55 12.53 18.50 -5.90
N SER A 56 12.90 19.53 -5.15
CA SER A 56 12.23 20.84 -5.23
C SER A 56 12.45 21.52 -6.58
N ALA A 57 13.55 21.23 -7.27
CA ALA A 57 13.82 21.72 -8.62
C ALA A 57 13.03 20.95 -9.70
N ALA A 58 12.83 19.64 -9.52
CA ALA A 58 12.20 18.75 -10.49
C ALA A 58 10.68 18.61 -10.30
N ALA A 59 10.24 18.48 -9.05
CA ALA A 59 8.85 18.40 -8.64
C ALA A 59 8.49 19.68 -7.89
N ALA A 60 7.77 20.58 -8.55
CA ALA A 60 7.41 21.89 -8.01
C ALA A 60 6.56 21.84 -6.72
N GLU A 61 6.03 20.67 -6.33
CA GLU A 61 5.09 20.52 -5.22
C GLU A 61 5.40 19.28 -4.36
N LEU A 62 5.82 19.52 -3.11
CA LEU A 62 5.96 18.51 -2.04
C LEU A 62 4.64 18.34 -1.29
N GLU A 63 3.59 17.92 -2.00
CA GLU A 63 2.26 17.68 -1.42
C GLU A 63 1.87 16.23 -1.59
N TRP A 64 1.42 15.59 -0.51
CA TRP A 64 0.91 14.22 -0.54
C TRP A 64 -0.14 14.01 -1.65
N PRO A 65 -0.03 12.94 -2.46
CA PRO A 65 0.90 11.80 -2.37
C PRO A 65 2.18 11.95 -3.21
N PHE A 66 2.59 13.18 -3.55
CA PHE A 66 3.71 13.47 -4.43
C PHE A 66 4.93 14.04 -3.67
N PRO A 67 6.14 13.90 -4.22
CA PRO A 67 6.48 13.12 -5.41
C PRO A 67 6.38 11.61 -5.21
N GLN A 68 6.34 10.86 -6.31
CA GLN A 68 6.40 9.40 -6.32
C GLN A 68 7.60 8.95 -7.16
N ILE A 69 8.43 8.08 -6.60
CA ILE A 69 9.49 7.42 -7.37
C ILE A 69 8.97 6.07 -7.86
N ILE A 70 9.01 5.86 -9.17
CA ILE A 70 8.63 4.59 -9.79
C ILE A 70 9.84 4.06 -10.55
N ARG A 71 10.29 2.87 -10.19
CA ARG A 71 11.39 2.17 -10.86
C ARG A 71 10.84 1.18 -11.88
N GLY A 72 11.12 1.40 -13.16
CA GLY A 72 10.92 0.41 -14.22
C GLY A 72 12.16 -0.46 -14.42
N ASN A 73 12.13 -1.30 -15.45
CA ASN A 73 13.21 -2.21 -15.82
C ASN A 73 14.42 -1.47 -16.41
N LYS A 74 14.18 -0.38 -17.16
CA LYS A 74 15.25 0.43 -17.79
C LYS A 74 15.34 1.85 -17.24
N TYR A 75 14.19 2.45 -16.95
CA TYR A 75 14.09 3.84 -16.53
C TYR A 75 13.50 3.91 -15.12
N SER A 76 13.99 4.88 -14.36
CA SER A 76 13.39 5.31 -13.09
C SER A 76 12.79 6.69 -13.26
N PHE A 77 11.63 6.91 -12.65
CA PHE A 77 10.82 8.09 -12.85
C PHE A 77 10.62 8.82 -11.53
N LEU A 78 10.77 10.14 -11.56
CA LEU A 78 10.27 11.04 -10.53
C LEU A 78 8.96 11.65 -11.02
N CYS A 79 7.84 11.20 -10.45
CA CYS A 79 6.52 11.62 -10.88
C CYS A 79 5.95 12.65 -9.88
N GLY A 80 5.73 13.87 -10.36
CA GLY A 80 4.98 14.92 -9.66
C GLY A 80 3.52 14.98 -10.11
N LYS A 81 2.80 16.03 -9.72
CA LYS A 81 1.39 16.24 -10.13
C LYS A 81 1.21 16.52 -11.62
N THR A 82 2.10 17.33 -12.19
CA THR A 82 2.01 17.90 -13.55
C THR A 82 3.27 17.66 -14.38
N ARG A 83 4.20 16.84 -13.87
CA ARG A 83 5.53 16.62 -14.46
C ARG A 83 6.03 15.22 -14.16
N VAL A 84 6.79 14.66 -15.11
CA VAL A 84 7.51 13.40 -14.97
C VAL A 84 8.95 13.63 -15.43
N ASP A 85 9.91 13.29 -14.58
CA ASP A 85 11.34 13.35 -14.89
C ASP A 85 11.95 11.96 -14.88
N LEU A 86 13.04 11.77 -15.64
CA LEU A 86 13.87 10.57 -15.56
C LEU A 86 14.90 10.73 -14.45
N ILE A 87 15.08 9.71 -13.61
CA ILE A 87 16.11 9.65 -12.58
C ILE A 87 17.35 8.96 -13.16
N GLN A 88 18.50 9.60 -13.02
CA GLN A 88 19.81 9.01 -13.29
C GLN A 88 20.31 8.31 -12.02
N GLU A 89 20.14 7.00 -11.93
CA GLU A 89 20.51 6.23 -10.72
C GLU A 89 22.02 6.23 -10.43
N SER A 90 22.88 6.63 -11.39
CA SER A 90 24.32 6.71 -11.17
C SER A 90 24.76 7.85 -10.26
N ASP A 91 24.00 8.94 -10.23
CA ASP A 91 24.32 10.15 -9.45
C ASP A 91 23.11 10.76 -8.74
N TRP A 92 21.95 10.09 -8.83
CA TRP A 92 20.68 10.52 -8.23
C TRP A 92 20.29 11.95 -8.64
N THR A 93 20.56 12.30 -9.90
CA THR A 93 20.06 13.52 -10.54
C THR A 93 18.79 13.24 -11.35
N THR A 94 18.11 14.29 -11.78
CA THR A 94 16.92 14.19 -12.64
C THR A 94 17.16 14.86 -13.99
N LEU A 95 16.55 14.29 -15.03
CA LEU A 95 16.49 14.85 -16.37
C LEU A 95 15.03 15.15 -16.71
N GLU A 96 14.74 16.42 -17.01
CA GLU A 96 13.42 16.85 -17.45
C GLU A 96 13.05 16.18 -18.77
N VAL A 97 11.82 15.68 -18.82
CA VAL A 97 11.27 15.05 -20.03
C VAL A 97 10.27 16.02 -20.67
N PRO A 98 10.62 16.67 -21.80
CA PRO A 98 9.64 17.47 -22.52
C PRO A 98 8.50 16.57 -23.01
N THR A 99 7.27 17.06 -22.85
CA THR A 99 6.05 16.31 -23.13
C THR A 99 5.28 16.95 -24.29
N TYR A 100 4.85 16.13 -25.23
CA TYR A 100 4.19 16.56 -26.47
C TYR A 100 2.75 16.03 -26.55
N ASN A 101 1.87 16.73 -27.24
CA ASN A 101 0.49 16.29 -27.45
C ASN A 101 0.46 15.08 -28.40
N ALA A 102 -0.10 13.95 -27.97
CA ALA A 102 -0.21 12.76 -28.83
C ALA A 102 -1.00 13.00 -30.14
N MET A 103 -1.97 13.92 -30.13
CA MET A 103 -2.79 14.28 -31.29
C MET A 103 -2.18 15.41 -32.14
N ALA A 104 -1.24 16.16 -31.59
CA ALA A 104 -0.53 17.26 -32.25
C ALA A 104 0.97 17.17 -31.88
N LYS A 105 1.65 16.20 -32.50
CA LYS A 105 2.97 15.65 -32.09
C LYS A 105 4.12 16.64 -31.99
N ASP A 106 3.96 17.83 -32.57
CA ASP A 106 4.95 18.92 -32.54
C ASP A 106 4.58 20.05 -31.56
N THR A 107 3.50 19.90 -30.80
CA THR A 107 3.02 20.87 -29.81
C THR A 107 3.28 20.33 -28.41
N GLU A 108 4.02 21.07 -27.59
CA GLU A 108 4.19 20.74 -26.18
C GLU A 108 2.85 20.72 -25.45
N LYS A 109 2.70 19.82 -24.47
CA LYS A 109 1.48 19.67 -23.69
C LYS A 109 1.82 19.34 -22.24
N SER A 110 1.33 20.15 -21.32
CA SER A 110 1.41 19.88 -19.88
C SER A 110 0.59 18.66 -19.47
N ILE A 111 1.07 17.92 -18.48
CA ILE A 111 0.34 16.81 -17.86
C ILE A 111 -0.78 17.36 -16.99
N SER A 112 -2.02 16.89 -17.19
CA SER A 112 -3.16 17.25 -16.34
C SER A 112 -3.05 16.56 -14.98
N ILE A 113 -3.41 17.30 -13.92
CA ILE A 113 -3.35 16.83 -12.52
C ILE A 113 -4.27 15.60 -12.35
N GLY A 114 -3.70 14.53 -11.80
CA GLY A 114 -4.41 13.31 -11.45
C GLY A 114 -3.96 12.76 -10.09
N GLY A 115 -4.12 11.45 -9.89
CA GLY A 115 -3.74 10.74 -8.68
C GLY A 115 -2.42 9.98 -8.79
N VAL A 116 -2.33 8.86 -8.09
CA VAL A 116 -1.13 8.00 -7.95
C VAL A 116 -0.64 7.45 -9.27
N TRP A 117 0.62 7.62 -9.62
CA TRP A 117 1.14 7.10 -10.89
C TRP A 117 1.20 5.57 -10.91
N GLN A 118 0.86 4.99 -12.06
CA GLN A 118 1.02 3.56 -12.35
C GLN A 118 1.83 3.40 -13.63
N LEU A 119 2.65 2.35 -13.70
CA LEU A 119 3.57 2.09 -14.80
C LEU A 119 3.22 0.76 -15.50
N CYS A 120 3.18 0.82 -16.83
CA CYS A 120 3.21 -0.31 -17.73
C CYS A 120 4.53 -0.25 -18.51
N ASP A 121 5.41 -1.22 -18.28
CA ASP A 121 6.80 -1.15 -18.72
C ASP A 121 7.18 -2.29 -19.68
N PHE A 122 7.81 -1.90 -20.79
CA PHE A 122 8.37 -2.76 -21.83
C PHE A 122 9.83 -2.36 -22.14
N HIS A 123 10.60 -2.00 -21.12
CA HIS A 123 11.99 -1.57 -21.19
C HIS A 123 12.17 -0.26 -21.97
N ASP A 124 12.26 -0.34 -23.30
CA ASP A 124 12.47 0.81 -24.19
C ASP A 124 11.16 1.57 -24.45
N SER A 125 10.01 0.93 -24.26
CA SER A 125 8.70 1.56 -24.35
C SER A 125 7.99 1.46 -23.00
N TRP A 126 7.29 2.50 -22.62
CA TRP A 126 6.60 2.55 -21.33
C TRP A 126 5.39 3.47 -21.40
N LEU A 127 4.47 3.26 -20.48
CA LEU A 127 3.26 4.05 -20.29
C LEU A 127 3.04 4.29 -18.80
N LEU A 128 2.87 5.55 -18.44
CA LEU A 128 2.54 6.03 -17.12
C LEU A 128 1.12 6.61 -17.15
N THR A 129 0.30 6.31 -16.14
CA THR A 129 -1.00 6.97 -15.98
C THR A 129 -1.23 7.46 -14.56
N ASN A 130 -1.75 8.68 -14.44
CA ASN A 130 -2.24 9.26 -13.19
C ASN A 130 -3.78 9.22 -13.07
N GLY A 131 -4.45 8.46 -13.94
CA GLY A 131 -5.90 8.29 -13.96
C GLY A 131 -6.65 9.38 -14.73
N VAL A 132 -5.97 10.47 -15.08
CA VAL A 132 -6.50 11.57 -15.91
C VAL A 132 -5.70 11.66 -17.21
N SER A 133 -4.38 11.73 -17.08
CA SER A 133 -3.42 11.80 -18.17
C SER A 133 -2.67 10.48 -18.32
N THR A 134 -2.40 10.12 -19.57
CA THR A 134 -1.47 9.05 -19.91
C THR A 134 -0.22 9.65 -20.57
N VAL A 135 0.94 9.40 -19.96
CA VAL A 135 2.26 9.79 -20.47
C VAL A 135 2.93 8.55 -21.02
N PHE A 136 3.45 8.58 -22.23
CA PHE A 136 4.06 7.39 -22.80
C PHE A 136 5.23 7.70 -23.72
N HIS A 137 6.11 6.71 -23.82
CA HIS A 137 7.24 6.70 -24.73
C HIS A 137 7.21 5.42 -25.54
N THR A 138 7.41 5.53 -26.85
CA THR A 138 7.50 4.39 -27.75
C THR A 138 8.63 4.60 -28.73
N LYS A 139 9.53 3.63 -28.84
CA LYS A 139 10.69 3.70 -29.73
C LYS A 139 10.28 3.79 -31.21
N ASP A 140 9.29 2.98 -31.60
CA ASP A 140 9.02 2.75 -33.01
C ASP A 140 7.71 3.36 -33.51
N ILE A 141 6.68 3.59 -32.67
CA ILE A 141 5.33 3.85 -33.21
C ILE A 141 5.24 5.15 -34.01
N PHE A 142 5.91 6.21 -33.57
CA PHE A 142 5.89 7.51 -34.23
C PHE A 142 7.17 7.87 -34.98
N ASN A 143 8.15 6.96 -35.06
CA ASN A 143 9.46 7.22 -35.67
C ASN A 143 10.21 8.43 -35.04
N GLU A 144 9.89 8.75 -33.79
CA GLU A 144 10.47 9.83 -33.00
C GLU A 144 10.92 9.25 -31.65
N PRO A 145 12.07 8.54 -31.61
CA PRO A 145 12.47 7.67 -30.50
C PRO A 145 12.88 8.41 -29.22
N ASP A 146 12.88 9.74 -29.23
CA ASP A 146 13.26 10.58 -28.09
C ASP A 146 12.08 11.43 -27.58
N LYS A 147 10.91 11.37 -28.23
CA LYS A 147 9.73 12.16 -27.82
C LYS A 147 8.86 11.38 -26.84
N VAL A 148 8.43 12.07 -25.80
CA VAL A 148 7.45 11.58 -24.82
C VAL A 148 6.14 12.31 -25.03
N TYR A 149 5.05 11.56 -25.05
CA TYR A 149 3.73 12.08 -25.38
C TYR A 149 2.80 12.05 -24.19
N VAL A 150 1.83 12.96 -24.20
CA VAL A 150 0.76 13.09 -23.22
C VAL A 150 -0.57 13.09 -23.95
N GLN A 151 -1.52 12.30 -23.45
CA GLN A 151 -2.90 12.31 -23.89
C GLN A 151 -3.83 12.20 -22.70
N ASP A 152 -4.91 12.99 -22.72
CA ASP A 152 -5.92 13.02 -21.64
C ASP A 152 -7.33 12.85 -22.23
N SER A 153 -7.42 12.61 -23.55
CA SER A 153 -8.68 12.42 -24.25
C SER A 153 -9.35 11.11 -23.85
N ILE A 154 -8.56 10.12 -23.42
CA ILE A 154 -9.04 8.82 -22.97
C ILE A 154 -8.34 8.55 -21.63
N PRO A 155 -8.95 8.97 -20.52
CA PRO A 155 -8.45 8.69 -19.19
C PRO A 155 -8.40 7.17 -18.95
N VAL A 156 -7.25 6.69 -18.49
CA VAL A 156 -7.02 5.29 -18.11
C VAL A 156 -6.70 5.25 -16.63
N ASN A 157 -7.58 4.67 -15.82
CA ASN A 157 -7.37 4.66 -14.38
C ASN A 157 -6.27 3.69 -13.94
N ALA A 158 -6.11 2.55 -14.61
CA ALA A 158 -5.14 1.55 -14.18
C ALA A 158 -4.34 0.97 -15.35
N CYS A 159 -3.07 0.67 -15.10
CA CYS A 159 -2.24 -0.04 -16.08
C CYS A 159 -1.22 -0.96 -15.41
N CYS A 160 -0.86 -2.04 -16.10
CA CYS A 160 0.33 -2.82 -15.80
C CYS A 160 0.84 -3.56 -17.03
N ALA A 161 2.10 -3.99 -17.02
CA ALA A 161 2.60 -4.99 -17.95
C ALA A 161 2.30 -6.39 -17.39
N PHE A 162 1.77 -7.29 -18.21
CA PHE A 162 1.51 -8.67 -17.83
C PHE A 162 1.89 -9.62 -18.96
N ARG A 163 2.95 -10.43 -18.76
CA ARG A 163 3.42 -11.44 -19.73
C ARG A 163 3.62 -10.88 -21.15
N GLY A 164 4.27 -9.72 -21.22
CA GLY A 164 4.52 -9.04 -22.49
C GLY A 164 3.30 -8.36 -23.11
N ARG A 165 2.17 -8.26 -22.40
CA ARG A 165 0.98 -7.53 -22.83
C ARG A 165 0.80 -6.27 -21.99
N ALA A 166 0.30 -5.21 -22.61
CA ALA A 166 -0.19 -4.06 -21.88
C ALA A 166 -1.61 -4.38 -21.39
N VAL A 167 -1.86 -4.14 -20.12
CA VAL A 167 -3.19 -4.24 -19.53
C VAL A 167 -3.59 -2.85 -19.09
N LEU A 168 -4.70 -2.35 -19.61
CA LEU A 168 -5.27 -1.04 -19.29
C LEU A 168 -6.68 -1.25 -18.73
N ALA A 169 -7.10 -0.45 -17.76
CA ALA A 169 -8.41 -0.61 -17.15
C ALA A 169 -8.93 0.71 -16.57
N GLY A 170 -10.22 0.74 -16.26
CA GLY A 170 -10.85 1.91 -15.65
C GLY A 170 -10.98 3.06 -16.64
N PHE A 171 -11.70 2.83 -17.73
CA PHE A 171 -11.91 3.82 -18.78
C PHE A 171 -13.05 4.77 -18.41
N ASP A 172 -12.93 6.04 -18.79
CA ASP A 172 -14.07 6.94 -18.83
C ASP A 172 -14.96 6.58 -20.03
N SER A 173 -16.20 6.13 -19.77
CA SER A 173 -17.11 5.68 -20.82
C SER A 173 -17.48 6.76 -21.81
N ASP A 174 -17.57 8.02 -21.38
CA ASP A 174 -18.00 9.12 -22.25
C ASP A 174 -16.90 9.49 -23.25
N ASN A 175 -15.65 9.34 -22.82
CA ASN A 175 -14.46 9.65 -23.58
C ASN A 175 -13.99 8.46 -24.44
N PHE A 176 -13.92 7.28 -23.84
CA PHE A 176 -13.48 6.05 -24.49
C PHE A 176 -14.53 5.49 -25.44
N TRP A 177 -15.77 5.26 -24.97
CA TRP A 177 -16.86 4.70 -25.77
C TRP A 177 -17.71 5.81 -26.44
N ASN A 178 -17.01 6.77 -27.04
CA ASN A 178 -17.62 7.95 -27.62
C ASN A 178 -18.43 7.65 -28.90
N ASN A 179 -19.05 8.70 -29.48
CA ASN A 179 -19.87 8.57 -30.68
C ASN A 179 -19.11 8.03 -31.91
N ALA A 180 -17.81 8.30 -32.04
CA ALA A 180 -17.03 7.79 -33.16
C ALA A 180 -16.88 6.27 -33.06
N TRP A 181 -16.57 5.75 -31.87
CA TRP A 181 -16.51 4.32 -31.59
C TRP A 181 -17.85 3.62 -31.82
N ARG A 182 -18.94 4.18 -31.28
CA ARG A 182 -20.29 3.60 -31.46
C ARG A 182 -20.70 3.54 -32.93
N ARG A 183 -20.49 4.64 -33.68
CA ARG A 183 -20.79 4.68 -35.12
C ARG A 183 -19.93 3.70 -35.91
N PHE A 184 -18.64 3.57 -35.58
CA PHE A 184 -17.77 2.59 -36.21
C PHE A 184 -18.32 1.17 -36.08
N PHE A 185 -18.69 0.75 -34.86
CA PHE A 185 -19.25 -0.58 -34.62
C PHE A 185 -20.62 -0.77 -35.27
N GLU A 186 -21.50 0.23 -35.21
CA GLU A 186 -22.82 0.20 -35.87
C GLU A 186 -22.68 0.05 -37.38
N ASP A 187 -21.86 0.90 -38.01
CA ASP A 187 -21.65 0.90 -39.46
C ASP A 187 -20.99 -0.40 -39.92
N TRP A 188 -19.94 -0.86 -39.21
CA TRP A 188 -19.29 -2.11 -39.53
C TRP A 188 -20.23 -3.31 -39.36
N GLY A 189 -20.98 -3.35 -38.25
CA GLY A 189 -22.00 -4.37 -37.98
C GLY A 189 -23.05 -4.42 -39.09
N ASN A 190 -23.63 -3.27 -39.45
CA ASN A 190 -24.59 -3.14 -40.53
C ASN A 190 -24.06 -3.66 -41.87
N ARG A 191 -22.80 -3.33 -42.22
CA ARG A 191 -22.15 -3.83 -43.46
C ARG A 191 -21.94 -5.35 -43.45
N LYS A 192 -21.71 -5.95 -42.28
CA LYS A 192 -21.56 -7.41 -42.12
C LYS A 192 -22.88 -8.14 -41.88
N GLY A 193 -24.01 -7.42 -41.80
CA GLY A 193 -25.30 -7.99 -41.44
C GLY A 193 -25.36 -8.47 -39.98
N LEU A 194 -24.52 -7.90 -39.10
CA LEU A 194 -24.45 -8.21 -37.68
C LEU A 194 -25.18 -7.12 -36.88
N ASN A 195 -26.04 -7.53 -35.95
CA ASN A 195 -26.64 -6.61 -34.98
C ASN A 195 -25.74 -6.54 -33.73
N ILE A 196 -24.83 -5.57 -33.71
CA ILE A 196 -23.90 -5.38 -32.59
C ILE A 196 -24.56 -4.44 -31.58
N PRO A 197 -24.84 -4.88 -30.35
CA PRO A 197 -25.35 -3.98 -29.32
C PRO A 197 -24.28 -2.96 -28.92
N THR A 198 -24.41 -1.71 -29.36
CA THR A 198 -23.51 -0.61 -29.02
C THR A 198 -23.93 0.16 -27.77
N TYR A 199 -25.03 -0.25 -27.14
CA TYR A 199 -25.62 0.43 -25.99
C TYR A 199 -24.92 0.11 -24.66
N GLU A 200 -24.13 -0.97 -24.57
CA GLU A 200 -23.34 -1.26 -23.37
C GLU A 200 -22.02 -0.50 -23.44
N PRO A 201 -21.83 0.57 -22.64
CA PRO A 201 -20.61 1.34 -22.70
C PRO A 201 -19.45 0.53 -22.14
N LEU A 202 -18.34 0.50 -22.88
CA LEU A 202 -17.04 0.14 -22.30
C LEU A 202 -16.64 1.26 -21.34
N GLY A 203 -16.69 0.97 -20.04
CA GLY A 203 -16.55 2.00 -19.01
C GLY A 203 -15.57 1.64 -17.90
N GLU A 204 -15.83 2.23 -16.75
CA GLU A 204 -14.92 2.26 -15.62
C GLU A 204 -14.64 0.88 -15.00
N ASN A 205 -15.50 -0.11 -15.24
CA ASN A 205 -15.35 -1.47 -14.71
C ASN A 205 -14.78 -2.47 -15.74
N PHE A 206 -14.22 -2.00 -16.85
CA PHE A 206 -13.61 -2.84 -17.87
C PHE A 206 -12.10 -2.93 -17.74
N VAL A 207 -11.57 -4.09 -18.12
CA VAL A 207 -10.14 -4.36 -18.33
C VAL A 207 -9.93 -4.70 -19.80
N TRP A 208 -8.93 -4.08 -20.42
CA TRP A 208 -8.43 -4.39 -21.75
C TRP A 208 -7.04 -5.01 -21.66
N TRP A 209 -6.75 -5.98 -22.53
CA TRP A 209 -5.39 -6.47 -22.74
C TRP A 209 -4.99 -6.38 -24.20
N SER A 210 -3.74 -5.98 -24.40
CA SER A 210 -3.09 -5.87 -25.69
C SER A 210 -2.60 -7.24 -26.20
N THR A 211 -2.16 -7.27 -27.46
CA THR A 211 -1.40 -8.37 -28.05
C THR A 211 -0.06 -8.59 -27.34
N VAL A 212 0.55 -9.76 -27.53
CA VAL A 212 1.90 -10.02 -26.99
C VAL A 212 2.92 -9.13 -27.70
N GLY A 213 3.78 -8.49 -26.91
CA GLY A 213 4.78 -7.53 -27.36
C GLY A 213 4.36 -6.07 -27.16
N GLY A 214 3.09 -5.79 -26.82
CA GLY A 214 2.64 -4.45 -26.47
C GLY A 214 2.69 -3.42 -27.61
N GLY A 215 2.96 -3.84 -28.86
CA GLY A 215 3.03 -2.93 -30.02
C GLY A 215 1.71 -2.22 -30.31
N ASP A 216 0.63 -2.68 -29.70
CA ASP A 216 -0.72 -2.15 -29.76
C ASP A 216 -1.15 -1.35 -28.53
N MET A 217 -0.25 -1.06 -27.58
CA MET A 217 -0.58 -0.36 -26.34
C MET A 217 -1.21 1.04 -26.56
N LEU A 218 -0.99 1.65 -27.72
CA LEU A 218 -1.53 2.97 -28.07
C LEU A 218 -2.83 2.91 -28.88
N TRP A 219 -3.32 1.73 -29.24
CA TRP A 219 -4.52 1.60 -30.08
C TRP A 219 -5.76 2.18 -29.44
N LEU A 220 -5.85 2.16 -28.11
CA LEU A 220 -6.96 2.81 -27.42
C LEU A 220 -6.96 4.32 -27.61
N PHE A 221 -5.83 4.94 -27.97
CA PHE A 221 -5.66 6.40 -28.07
C PHE A 221 -5.73 6.93 -29.51
N ASP A 222 -5.54 6.07 -30.52
CA ASP A 222 -5.58 6.46 -31.93
C ASP A 222 -6.38 5.45 -32.76
N THR A 223 -7.57 5.86 -33.19
CA THR A 223 -8.46 5.04 -34.02
C THR A 223 -7.87 4.70 -35.39
N ASN A 224 -6.91 5.47 -35.91
CA ASN A 224 -6.28 5.13 -37.19
C ASN A 224 -5.37 3.90 -37.05
N LEU A 225 -4.66 3.78 -35.91
CA LEU A 225 -3.85 2.60 -35.61
C LEU A 225 -4.70 1.33 -35.48
N LEU A 226 -5.94 1.47 -35.00
CA LEU A 226 -6.91 0.37 -34.92
C LEU A 226 -7.38 -0.14 -36.28
N LEU A 227 -7.57 0.78 -37.24
CA LEU A 227 -8.09 0.45 -38.55
C LEU A 227 -7.03 -0.16 -39.45
N GLY A 228 -5.88 0.51 -39.60
CA GLY A 228 -4.84 0.14 -40.56
C GLY A 228 -3.57 -0.45 -39.95
N GLY A 229 -3.40 -0.35 -38.63
CA GLY A 229 -2.10 -0.60 -38.00
C GLY A 229 -1.04 0.43 -38.42
N LYS A 230 0.23 0.09 -38.17
CA LYS A 230 1.40 0.91 -38.55
C LYS A 230 1.98 0.52 -39.92
N ILE A 231 1.52 -0.59 -40.52
CA ILE A 231 2.17 -1.15 -41.70
C ILE A 231 1.52 -0.57 -42.95
N ASP A 232 2.24 0.34 -43.61
CA ASP A 232 1.87 0.87 -44.92
C ASP A 232 1.72 -0.26 -45.96
N GLY A 233 0.68 -0.17 -46.78
CA GLY A 233 0.43 -1.16 -47.86
C GLY A 233 -0.25 -2.45 -47.41
N THR A 234 -0.82 -2.49 -46.21
CA THR A 234 -1.67 -3.62 -45.79
C THR A 234 -3.07 -3.55 -46.40
N GLU A 235 -3.75 -4.70 -46.45
CA GLU A 235 -5.16 -4.79 -46.85
C GLU A 235 -6.15 -4.26 -45.79
N TYR A 236 -5.64 -3.80 -44.65
CA TYR A 236 -6.47 -3.33 -43.55
C TYR A 236 -7.12 -1.99 -43.89
N SER A 237 -8.41 -1.91 -43.61
CA SER A 237 -9.25 -0.77 -43.98
C SER A 237 -10.45 -0.71 -43.06
N TYR A 238 -11.33 0.28 -43.28
CA TYR A 238 -12.61 0.33 -42.58
C TYR A 238 -13.45 -0.96 -42.74
N ASP A 239 -13.35 -1.65 -43.90
CA ASP A 239 -14.12 -2.87 -44.19
C ASP A 239 -13.45 -4.15 -43.66
N LYS A 240 -12.15 -4.08 -43.38
CA LYS A 240 -11.32 -5.11 -42.74
C LYS A 240 -10.43 -4.48 -41.66
N PRO A 241 -11.00 -4.04 -40.51
CA PRO A 241 -10.23 -3.44 -39.43
C PRO A 241 -9.27 -4.43 -38.80
N LEU A 242 -8.03 -4.00 -38.59
CA LEU A 242 -6.98 -4.83 -37.98
C LEU A 242 -7.37 -5.37 -36.59
N ILE A 243 -8.07 -4.58 -35.77
CA ILE A 243 -8.53 -5.02 -34.43
C ILE A 243 -9.36 -6.31 -34.47
N PHE A 244 -10.16 -6.54 -35.51
CA PHE A 244 -11.00 -7.73 -35.58
C PHE A 244 -10.21 -9.00 -35.87
N ASP A 245 -9.10 -8.91 -36.60
CA ASP A 245 -8.22 -10.06 -36.79
C ASP A 245 -7.58 -10.46 -35.46
N TYR A 246 -7.29 -9.52 -34.58
CA TYR A 246 -6.78 -9.81 -33.24
C TYR A 246 -7.84 -10.41 -32.33
N TRP A 247 -9.07 -9.90 -32.36
CA TRP A 247 -10.18 -10.46 -31.59
C TRP A 247 -10.56 -11.86 -32.07
N GLN A 248 -10.58 -12.11 -33.38
CA GLN A 248 -10.82 -13.44 -33.93
C GLN A 248 -9.75 -14.45 -33.52
N ARG A 249 -8.50 -14.00 -33.37
CA ARG A 249 -7.39 -14.82 -32.85
C ARG A 249 -7.34 -14.86 -31.32
N ASN A 250 -8.24 -14.16 -30.63
CA ASN A 250 -8.23 -13.95 -29.18
C ASN A 250 -6.89 -13.43 -28.64
N GLU A 251 -6.19 -12.61 -29.43
CA GLU A 251 -4.92 -12.02 -29.04
C GLU A 251 -5.11 -10.74 -28.20
N SER A 252 -6.23 -10.04 -28.35
CA SER A 252 -6.59 -8.88 -27.52
C SER A 252 -8.07 -8.92 -27.17
N GLY A 253 -8.50 -8.19 -26.15
CA GLY A 253 -9.90 -8.20 -25.76
C GLY A 253 -10.23 -7.33 -24.57
N PHE A 254 -11.51 -7.32 -24.24
CA PHE A 254 -12.09 -6.61 -23.12
C PHE A 254 -12.78 -7.60 -22.18
N MET A 255 -12.71 -7.35 -20.87
CA MET A 255 -13.42 -8.11 -19.85
C MET A 255 -14.15 -7.15 -18.90
N PRO A 256 -15.49 -7.21 -18.81
CA PRO A 256 -16.22 -6.51 -17.76
C PRO A 256 -16.04 -7.21 -16.42
N MET A 257 -15.86 -6.43 -15.36
CA MET A 257 -15.85 -6.95 -13.99
C MET A 257 -17.28 -7.20 -13.49
N ASN A 258 -17.48 -8.19 -12.62
CA ASN A 258 -18.80 -8.58 -12.11
C ASN A 258 -19.32 -7.68 -10.98
N TRP A 259 -18.73 -6.50 -10.84
CA TRP A 259 -19.03 -5.52 -9.81
C TRP A 259 -19.04 -4.13 -10.44
N ARG A 260 -19.60 -3.17 -9.70
CA ARG A 260 -19.76 -1.77 -10.14
C ARG A 260 -18.63 -0.89 -9.63
N GLY A 261 -18.43 0.27 -10.25
CA GLY A 261 -17.41 1.22 -9.88
C GLY A 261 -16.13 1.04 -10.69
N ALA A 262 -15.25 2.04 -10.60
CA ALA A 262 -14.02 2.07 -11.38
C ALA A 262 -13.01 1.00 -10.94
N VAL A 263 -12.29 0.43 -11.91
CA VAL A 263 -11.03 -0.28 -11.66
C VAL A 263 -9.99 0.75 -11.21
N TYR A 264 -9.44 0.57 -10.02
CA TYR A 264 -8.42 1.45 -9.45
C TYR A 264 -7.01 0.95 -9.77
N GLN A 265 -6.79 -0.36 -9.77
CA GLN A 265 -5.47 -0.93 -10.02
C GLN A 265 -5.56 -2.32 -10.66
N VAL A 266 -4.59 -2.63 -11.51
CA VAL A 266 -4.36 -3.98 -12.05
C VAL A 266 -2.91 -4.36 -11.74
N ARG A 267 -2.68 -5.58 -11.25
CA ARG A 267 -1.33 -6.10 -10.97
C ARG A 267 -1.20 -7.58 -11.30
N PRO A 268 -0.07 -8.03 -11.85
CA PRO A 268 0.23 -9.46 -11.96
C PRO A 268 0.17 -10.15 -10.60
N LEU A 269 -0.49 -11.31 -10.52
CA LEU A 269 -0.46 -12.17 -9.35
C LEU A 269 -0.37 -13.62 -9.83
N GLY A 270 0.81 -14.20 -9.67
CA GLY A 270 1.08 -15.58 -9.98
C GLY A 270 0.99 -15.82 -11.47
N LYS A 271 0.13 -16.77 -11.85
CA LYS A 271 -0.17 -17.02 -13.26
C LYS A 271 -1.21 -16.10 -13.88
N GLY A 272 -1.82 -15.22 -13.10
CA GLY A 272 -2.93 -14.38 -13.51
C GLY A 272 -2.70 -12.90 -13.21
N LEU A 273 -3.80 -12.16 -13.24
CA LEU A 273 -3.86 -10.74 -13.01
C LEU A 273 -4.92 -10.46 -11.94
N MET A 274 -4.55 -9.73 -10.91
CA MET A 274 -5.49 -9.24 -9.93
C MET A 274 -6.01 -7.86 -10.32
N VAL A 275 -7.33 -7.72 -10.37
CA VAL A 275 -8.06 -6.50 -10.70
C VAL A 275 -8.70 -5.98 -9.42
N TYR A 276 -8.34 -4.76 -9.04
CA TYR A 276 -8.81 -4.09 -7.85
C TYR A 276 -9.65 -2.88 -8.23
N GLY A 277 -10.91 -2.84 -7.80
CA GLY A 277 -11.81 -1.72 -8.04
C GLY A 277 -12.40 -1.10 -6.78
N GLN A 278 -13.27 -0.13 -7.00
CA GLN A 278 -13.94 0.63 -5.95
C GLN A 278 -14.89 -0.22 -5.11
N ASN A 279 -15.60 -1.19 -5.71
CA ASN A 279 -16.56 -2.05 -4.99
C ASN A 279 -16.33 -3.55 -5.20
N GLY A 280 -15.16 -3.96 -5.69
CA GLY A 280 -14.87 -5.36 -5.89
C GLY A 280 -13.42 -5.64 -6.25
N MET A 281 -13.08 -6.92 -6.19
CA MET A 281 -11.78 -7.44 -6.52
C MET A 281 -11.95 -8.77 -7.25
N THR A 282 -11.26 -8.94 -8.37
CA THR A 282 -11.42 -10.10 -9.26
C THR A 282 -10.06 -10.58 -9.72
N PHE A 283 -9.87 -11.89 -9.74
CA PHE A 283 -8.69 -12.54 -10.29
C PHE A 283 -8.97 -13.00 -11.73
N LEU A 284 -8.19 -12.53 -12.69
CA LEU A 284 -8.21 -12.99 -14.07
C LEU A 284 -7.09 -14.01 -14.28
N PHE A 285 -7.40 -15.13 -14.92
CA PHE A 285 -6.41 -16.18 -15.17
C PHE A 285 -6.46 -16.60 -16.64
N PRO A 286 -5.33 -16.96 -17.26
CA PRO A 286 -5.34 -17.44 -18.63
C PRO A 286 -6.12 -18.76 -18.73
N THR A 287 -7.03 -18.84 -19.70
CA THR A 287 -7.71 -20.07 -20.13
C THR A 287 -7.36 -20.34 -21.58
N THR A 288 -7.26 -21.63 -21.95
CA THR A 288 -7.05 -22.05 -23.34
C THR A 288 -8.31 -22.62 -23.98
N GLU A 289 -9.33 -22.94 -23.18
CA GLU A 289 -10.56 -23.60 -23.62
C GLU A 289 -11.79 -22.73 -23.28
N PRO A 290 -12.79 -22.63 -24.18
CA PRO A 290 -12.79 -23.14 -25.56
C PRO A 290 -11.86 -22.36 -26.51
N PHE A 291 -11.39 -21.18 -26.07
CA PHE A 291 -10.42 -20.35 -26.80
C PHE A 291 -9.45 -19.70 -25.80
N SER A 292 -8.28 -19.30 -26.28
CA SER A 292 -7.27 -18.60 -25.48
C SER A 292 -7.76 -17.23 -25.04
N THR A 293 -8.10 -17.03 -23.76
CA THR A 293 -8.55 -15.73 -23.22
C THR A 293 -8.22 -15.63 -21.73
N LEU A 294 -8.76 -14.63 -21.04
CA LEU A 294 -8.74 -14.53 -19.58
C LEU A 294 -10.06 -15.07 -19.02
N GLY A 295 -10.00 -16.16 -18.25
CA GLY A 295 -11.03 -16.55 -17.32
C GLY A 295 -11.12 -15.57 -16.14
N ARG A 296 -12.24 -15.59 -15.43
CA ARG A 296 -12.56 -14.66 -14.34
C ARG A 296 -12.98 -15.41 -13.09
N GLN A 297 -12.38 -15.09 -11.96
CA GLN A 297 -12.76 -15.56 -10.64
C GLN A 297 -12.96 -14.36 -9.72
N ASP A 298 -14.21 -14.13 -9.30
CA ASP A 298 -14.52 -13.05 -8.38
C ASP A 298 -14.01 -13.40 -6.97
N ILE A 299 -13.24 -12.49 -6.36
CA ILE A 299 -12.72 -12.64 -5.00
C ILE A 299 -13.65 -11.92 -4.02
N PHE A 300 -14.00 -10.66 -4.33
CA PHE A 300 -14.95 -9.86 -3.58
C PHE A 300 -15.87 -9.08 -4.52
N ASN A 301 -17.18 -9.07 -4.23
CA ASN A 301 -18.17 -8.35 -5.04
C ASN A 301 -18.71 -7.07 -4.38
N GLN A 302 -18.25 -6.77 -3.15
CA GLN A 302 -18.70 -5.61 -2.35
C GLN A 302 -17.58 -5.00 -1.51
N ILE A 303 -16.36 -5.50 -1.64
CA ILE A 303 -15.17 -4.99 -0.94
C ILE A 303 -14.22 -4.54 -2.02
N GLY A 304 -14.00 -3.23 -2.10
CA GLY A 304 -13.03 -2.62 -3.00
C GLY A 304 -11.97 -1.83 -2.23
N LEU A 305 -11.05 -1.23 -2.98
CA LEU A 305 -9.94 -0.46 -2.41
C LEU A 305 -10.39 0.88 -1.82
N ALA A 306 -9.68 1.33 -0.78
CA ALA A 306 -9.89 2.64 -0.18
C ALA A 306 -9.58 3.79 -1.14
N SER A 307 -8.51 3.66 -1.92
CA SER A 307 -8.07 4.64 -2.92
C SER A 307 -7.25 3.95 -4.02
N ARG A 308 -6.78 4.72 -5.00
CA ARG A 308 -6.07 4.19 -6.16
C ARG A 308 -4.68 3.66 -5.83
N GLY A 309 -3.99 4.27 -4.88
CA GLY A 309 -2.70 3.79 -4.37
C GLY A 309 -2.80 2.73 -3.26
N ALA A 310 -4.00 2.31 -2.86
CA ALA A 310 -4.22 1.48 -1.68
C ALA A 310 -3.86 -0.01 -1.85
N VAL A 311 -3.03 -0.37 -2.84
CA VAL A 311 -2.49 -1.72 -3.01
C VAL A 311 -1.09 -1.74 -3.62
N SER A 312 -0.23 -2.60 -3.07
CA SER A 312 1.05 -2.92 -3.68
C SER A 312 1.53 -4.33 -3.35
N GLY A 313 2.66 -4.71 -3.93
CA GLY A 313 3.25 -6.04 -3.81
C GLY A 313 3.93 -6.53 -5.08
N ASN A 314 4.23 -7.81 -5.12
CA ASN A 314 4.82 -8.50 -6.27
C ASN A 314 3.92 -9.63 -6.76
N GLU A 315 4.39 -10.39 -7.74
CA GLU A 315 3.64 -11.48 -8.35
C GLU A 315 3.21 -12.59 -7.35
N SER A 316 3.75 -12.65 -6.13
CA SER A 316 3.39 -13.71 -5.17
C SER A 316 2.48 -13.21 -4.05
N ASN A 317 2.54 -11.92 -3.74
CA ASN A 317 1.96 -11.37 -2.52
C ASN A 317 1.61 -9.89 -2.70
N HIS A 318 0.34 -9.56 -2.54
CA HIS A 318 -0.15 -8.19 -2.49
C HIS A 318 -0.70 -7.87 -1.09
N VAL A 319 -0.57 -6.61 -0.68
CA VAL A 319 -1.26 -6.06 0.47
C VAL A 319 -2.11 -4.89 0.01
N CYS A 320 -3.37 -4.87 0.43
CA CYS A 320 -4.29 -3.78 0.14
C CYS A 320 -5.08 -3.31 1.36
N VAL A 321 -5.54 -2.06 1.30
CA VAL A 321 -6.46 -1.46 2.28
C VAL A 321 -7.81 -1.26 1.61
N ASP A 322 -8.86 -1.87 2.19
CA ASP A 322 -10.21 -1.74 1.65
C ASP A 322 -10.91 -0.44 2.08
N GLY A 323 -12.05 -0.12 1.46
CA GLY A 323 -12.85 1.06 1.79
C GLY A 323 -13.41 1.12 3.22
N SER A 324 -13.25 0.07 4.02
CA SER A 324 -13.60 0.04 5.45
C SER A 324 -12.38 0.19 6.38
N GLY A 325 -11.17 0.29 5.81
CA GLY A 325 -9.90 0.36 6.53
C GLY A 325 -9.33 -1.01 6.92
N VAL A 326 -9.85 -2.12 6.42
CA VAL A 326 -9.27 -3.44 6.73
C VAL A 326 -8.08 -3.70 5.80
N ILE A 327 -6.97 -4.14 6.38
CA ILE A 327 -5.83 -4.63 5.62
C ILE A 327 -6.07 -6.09 5.22
N TRP A 328 -5.88 -6.36 3.93
CA TRP A 328 -5.93 -7.69 3.35
C TRP A 328 -4.57 -8.05 2.73
N ARG A 329 -4.21 -9.31 2.85
CA ARG A 329 -3.12 -9.93 2.08
C ARG A 329 -3.73 -10.81 1.00
N ILE A 330 -3.34 -10.64 -0.26
CA ILE A 330 -3.82 -11.43 -1.38
C ILE A 330 -2.64 -12.22 -1.96
N THR A 331 -2.79 -13.54 -2.02
CA THR A 331 -1.81 -14.46 -2.64
C THR A 331 -2.54 -15.37 -3.62
N GLU A 332 -1.82 -16.23 -4.35
CA GLU A 332 -2.45 -17.29 -5.17
C GLU A 332 -3.38 -18.22 -4.36
N LYS A 333 -3.16 -18.34 -3.04
CA LYS A 333 -4.01 -19.15 -2.15
C LYS A 333 -5.35 -18.47 -1.81
N GLY A 334 -5.51 -17.20 -2.17
CA GLY A 334 -6.68 -16.39 -1.88
C GLY A 334 -6.42 -15.27 -0.85
N PRO A 335 -7.49 -14.56 -0.46
CA PRO A 335 -7.40 -13.43 0.46
C PRO A 335 -7.27 -13.88 1.93
N GLU A 336 -6.37 -13.23 2.67
CA GLU A 336 -6.18 -13.34 4.11
C GLU A 336 -6.49 -11.99 4.77
N LYS A 337 -7.45 -11.97 5.70
CA LYS A 337 -7.76 -10.77 6.49
C LYS A 337 -6.68 -10.55 7.56
N LEU A 338 -5.93 -9.46 7.47
CA LEU A 338 -4.94 -9.09 8.49
C LEU A 338 -5.54 -8.26 9.63
N GLY A 339 -6.54 -7.42 9.35
CA GLY A 339 -7.20 -6.57 10.34
C GLY A 339 -6.70 -5.13 10.31
N TYR A 340 -6.31 -4.60 11.48
CA TYR A 340 -5.75 -3.25 11.68
C TYR A 340 -6.70 -2.08 11.38
N GLN A 341 -8.01 -2.36 11.36
CA GLN A 341 -9.02 -1.38 10.99
C GLN A 341 -8.97 -0.11 11.84
N GLU A 342 -8.71 -0.22 13.14
CA GLU A 342 -8.63 0.93 14.03
C GLU A 342 -7.52 1.93 13.65
N TYR A 343 -6.45 1.48 13.00
CA TYR A 343 -5.32 2.31 12.60
C TYR A 343 -5.45 2.88 11.19
N MET A 344 -6.18 2.18 10.31
CA MET A 344 -6.38 2.61 8.92
C MET A 344 -7.61 3.49 8.75
N VAL A 345 -8.64 3.37 9.60
CA VAL A 345 -9.83 4.23 9.53
C VAL A 345 -9.48 5.73 9.51
N PRO A 346 -8.51 6.23 10.30
CA PRO A 346 -8.04 7.62 10.21
C PRO A 346 -7.46 8.03 8.85
N LEU A 347 -7.00 7.07 8.03
CA LEU A 347 -6.46 7.34 6.68
C LEU A 347 -7.57 7.40 5.61
N LEU A 348 -8.76 6.87 5.91
CA LEU A 348 -9.87 6.84 4.95
C LEU A 348 -10.29 8.27 4.58
N GLY A 349 -10.66 8.47 3.31
CA GLY A 349 -11.00 9.78 2.77
C GLY A 349 -9.79 10.61 2.33
N THR A 350 -8.56 10.14 2.60
CA THR A 350 -7.34 10.65 1.97
C THR A 350 -6.83 9.66 0.91
N GLU A 351 -5.88 10.07 0.07
CA GLU A 351 -5.21 9.13 -0.83
C GLU A 351 -4.28 8.23 0.00
N ILE A 352 -4.55 6.91 0.04
CA ILE A 352 -3.69 5.94 0.70
C ILE A 352 -2.68 5.42 -0.30
N ILE A 353 -1.40 5.38 0.09
CA ILE A 353 -0.32 4.80 -0.72
C ILE A 353 0.22 3.56 -0.02
N VAL A 354 0.18 2.43 -0.71
CA VAL A 354 0.92 1.23 -0.31
C VAL A 354 2.17 1.14 -1.18
N SER A 355 3.35 1.15 -0.55
CA SER A 355 4.64 0.90 -1.20
C SER A 355 5.22 -0.43 -0.72
N TYR A 356 6.00 -1.10 -1.56
CA TYR A 356 6.50 -2.45 -1.29
C TYR A 356 7.99 -2.57 -1.63
N THR A 357 8.74 -3.27 -0.77
CA THR A 357 10.13 -3.66 -1.02
C THR A 357 10.28 -5.18 -0.92
N GLU A 358 10.92 -5.78 -1.93
CA GLU A 358 11.12 -7.23 -2.03
C GLU A 358 12.13 -7.76 -1.03
N GLU A 359 13.21 -7.02 -0.76
CA GLU A 359 14.33 -7.44 0.08
C GLU A 359 13.88 -7.98 1.44
N ASN A 360 12.95 -7.27 2.08
CA ASN A 360 12.44 -7.61 3.40
C ASN A 360 10.96 -8.02 3.39
N ASN A 361 10.38 -8.25 2.21
CA ASN A 361 8.94 -8.49 2.01
C ASN A 361 8.07 -7.54 2.87
N THR A 362 8.38 -6.26 2.82
CA THR A 362 7.83 -5.24 3.72
C THR A 362 6.97 -4.25 2.96
N PHE A 363 5.85 -3.87 3.56
CA PHE A 363 4.89 -2.92 3.00
C PHE A 363 4.87 -1.65 3.85
N TYR A 364 4.80 -0.50 3.19
CA TYR A 364 4.64 0.81 3.81
C TYR A 364 3.28 1.35 3.41
N ILE A 365 2.41 1.64 4.38
CA ILE A 365 1.04 2.08 4.17
C ILE A 365 0.94 3.51 4.70
N GLY A 366 1.02 4.48 3.79
CA GLY A 366 1.02 5.90 4.09
C GLY A 366 -0.32 6.58 3.80
N GLY A 367 -0.62 7.59 4.59
CA GLY A 367 -1.57 8.66 4.26
C GLY A 367 -0.89 10.03 4.40
N SER A 368 -1.68 11.11 4.37
CA SER A 368 -1.13 12.47 4.36
C SER A 368 -0.41 12.90 5.65
N ASP A 369 -0.58 12.18 6.76
CA ASP A 369 -0.06 12.58 8.08
C ASP A 369 0.68 11.47 8.85
N ARG A 370 0.72 10.23 8.32
CA ARG A 370 1.36 9.09 9.00
C ARG A 370 1.62 7.94 8.03
N THR A 371 2.61 7.12 8.36
CA THR A 371 2.86 5.85 7.68
C THR A 371 2.89 4.70 8.67
N PHE A 372 2.49 3.53 8.20
CA PHE A 372 2.66 2.28 8.92
C PHE A 372 3.58 1.33 8.14
N LYS A 373 4.44 0.61 8.85
CA LYS A 373 5.30 -0.45 8.31
C LYS A 373 4.69 -1.81 8.65
N LEU A 374 4.35 -2.60 7.66
CA LEU A 374 3.82 -3.94 7.80
C LEU A 374 4.90 -4.95 7.38
N THR A 375 5.38 -5.73 8.34
CA THR A 375 6.24 -6.89 8.11
C THR A 375 5.42 -8.18 8.24
N GLN A 376 6.06 -9.34 8.06
CA GLN A 376 5.43 -10.62 8.38
C GLN A 376 5.11 -10.79 9.88
N PHE A 377 5.77 -10.02 10.75
CA PHE A 377 5.64 -10.13 12.22
C PHE A 377 4.59 -9.18 12.81
N GLY A 378 4.28 -8.08 12.13
CA GLY A 378 3.23 -7.16 12.55
C GLY A 378 3.29 -5.80 11.89
N LEU A 379 2.40 -4.92 12.34
CA LEU A 379 2.31 -3.53 11.91
C LEU A 379 3.00 -2.64 12.97
N SER A 380 3.74 -1.64 12.53
CA SER A 380 4.23 -0.52 13.36
C SER A 380 3.93 0.82 12.71
N LYS A 381 3.98 1.91 13.47
CA LYS A 381 3.78 3.29 13.00
C LYS A 381 5.14 4.00 12.88
N LEU A 382 5.29 4.84 11.87
CA LEU A 382 6.49 5.63 11.59
C LEU A 382 6.18 7.13 11.71
N ASP A 383 7.22 7.92 11.99
CA ASP A 383 7.27 9.38 11.88
C ASP A 383 7.45 9.88 10.43
N GLN A 384 7.94 9.01 9.53
CA GLN A 384 8.11 9.30 8.11
C GLN A 384 6.80 9.13 7.34
N ILE A 385 6.47 10.09 6.47
CA ILE A 385 5.46 10.01 5.40
C ILE A 385 6.12 9.44 4.16
N ILE A 386 5.86 8.18 3.83
CA ILE A 386 6.54 7.49 2.72
C ILE A 386 5.59 7.40 1.52
N THR A 387 6.02 7.90 0.36
CA THR A 387 5.23 7.81 -0.89
C THR A 387 5.73 6.69 -1.81
N SER A 388 7.00 6.29 -1.68
CA SER A 388 7.63 5.28 -2.53
C SER A 388 8.82 4.64 -1.81
N VAL A 389 9.02 3.34 -2.05
CA VAL A 389 10.23 2.61 -1.63
C VAL A 389 10.69 1.67 -2.74
N PHE A 390 12.00 1.44 -2.80
CA PHE A 390 12.65 0.49 -3.69
C PHE A 390 14.03 0.13 -3.13
N VAL A 391 14.67 -0.90 -3.69
CA VAL A 391 16.02 -1.30 -3.30
C VAL A 391 17.03 -0.72 -4.29
N ALA A 392 18.01 0.03 -3.81
CA ALA A 392 19.12 0.53 -4.61
C ALA A 392 20.43 0.42 -3.80
N GLU A 393 21.51 0.00 -4.46
CA GLU A 393 22.83 -0.19 -3.83
C GLU A 393 22.80 -1.18 -2.64
N GLY A 394 21.82 -2.10 -2.61
CA GLY A 394 21.64 -3.07 -1.52
C GLY A 394 20.95 -2.49 -0.28
N GLU A 395 20.38 -1.30 -0.38
CA GLU A 395 19.65 -0.64 0.70
C GLU A 395 18.23 -0.27 0.25
N THR A 396 17.28 -0.28 1.19
CA THR A 396 15.93 0.23 0.93
C THR A 396 15.96 1.76 0.95
N LYS A 397 15.82 2.38 -0.23
CA LYS A 397 15.70 3.83 -0.41
C LYS A 397 14.28 4.18 -0.85
N GLY A 398 13.95 5.46 -0.85
CA GLY A 398 12.63 5.89 -1.30
C GLY A 398 12.48 7.39 -1.38
N PHE A 399 11.22 7.83 -1.37
CA PHE A 399 10.87 9.19 -1.00
C PHE A 399 10.06 9.17 0.29
N CYS A 400 10.53 9.95 1.26
CA CYS A 400 9.89 10.20 2.51
C CYS A 400 9.99 11.68 2.89
N ASN A 401 8.93 12.19 3.50
CA ASN A 401 8.93 13.46 4.20
C ASN A 401 8.78 13.18 5.70
N ILE A 402 9.33 14.02 6.57
CA ILE A 402 9.15 13.84 8.02
C ILE A 402 7.90 14.60 8.45
N VAL A 403 7.02 13.96 9.23
CA VAL A 403 5.82 14.64 9.78
C VAL A 403 6.27 15.66 10.84
N GLY A 404 6.17 16.95 10.55
CA GLY A 404 6.28 18.01 11.55
C GLY A 404 7.63 18.09 12.28
N ASP A 405 7.61 18.42 13.58
CA ASP A 405 8.77 18.57 14.47
C ASP A 405 9.46 17.22 14.74
N ASN A 406 10.06 16.58 13.72
CA ASN A 406 10.94 15.40 13.80
C ASN A 406 10.75 14.57 15.08
N ASP A 407 9.59 13.93 15.26
CA ASP A 407 9.30 13.17 16.48
C ASP A 407 10.20 11.93 16.50
N SER A 408 11.41 12.12 17.02
CA SER A 408 12.44 11.09 17.13
C SER A 408 12.14 10.11 18.26
N GLU A 409 11.01 10.24 18.96
CA GLU A 409 10.72 9.36 20.09
C GLU A 409 10.35 7.95 19.62
N VAL A 410 10.83 6.94 20.36
CA VAL A 410 10.24 5.59 20.32
C VAL A 410 9.07 5.59 21.29
N ARG A 411 7.89 5.11 20.90
CA ARG A 411 6.76 4.91 21.83
C ARG A 411 6.18 3.51 21.72
N ILE A 412 6.09 2.84 22.86
CA ILE A 412 5.54 1.49 22.98
C ILE A 412 4.46 1.52 24.05
N VAL A 413 3.25 1.14 23.70
CA VAL A 413 2.14 1.01 24.65
C VAL A 413 1.58 -0.40 24.54
N THR A 414 1.58 -1.14 25.64
CA THR A 414 1.00 -2.49 25.69
C THR A 414 -0.50 -2.43 25.45
N ASP A 415 -1.12 -3.51 24.99
CA ASP A 415 -2.58 -3.62 25.02
C ASP A 415 -3.11 -3.69 26.48
N THR A 416 -4.43 -3.76 26.63
CA THR A 416 -5.12 -3.77 27.92
C THR A 416 -4.73 -4.98 28.78
N LEU A 417 -4.11 -4.70 29.92
CA LEU A 417 -3.73 -5.67 30.95
C LEU A 417 -4.75 -5.68 32.09
N ASP A 418 -5.28 -6.85 32.40
CA ASP A 418 -6.05 -7.10 33.63
C ASP A 418 -5.38 -8.17 34.53
N PHE A 419 -4.23 -8.69 34.11
CA PHE A 419 -3.42 -9.67 34.84
C PHE A 419 -4.21 -10.93 35.23
N GLY A 420 -5.28 -11.25 34.50
CA GLY A 420 -6.12 -12.42 34.69
C GLY A 420 -7.00 -12.38 35.94
N VAL A 421 -7.22 -11.21 36.56
CA VAL A 421 -8.07 -11.06 37.75
C VAL A 421 -8.96 -9.82 37.59
N ARG A 422 -10.20 -9.84 38.09
CA ARG A 422 -11.12 -8.68 37.95
C ARG A 422 -11.01 -7.62 39.06
N GLY A 423 -10.45 -7.98 40.21
CA GLY A 423 -10.29 -7.06 41.34
C GLY A 423 -9.25 -5.99 41.09
N GLU A 424 -9.27 -4.94 41.90
CA GLU A 424 -8.27 -3.89 41.91
C GLU A 424 -6.88 -4.46 42.20
N LYS A 425 -5.89 -3.90 41.53
CA LYS A 425 -4.47 -4.19 41.76
C LYS A 425 -3.71 -2.89 41.79
N THR A 426 -2.56 -2.90 42.42
CA THR A 426 -1.63 -1.78 42.47
C THR A 426 -0.37 -2.15 41.71
N VAL A 427 -0.03 -1.40 40.66
CA VAL A 427 1.30 -1.49 40.03
C VAL A 427 2.29 -0.78 40.94
N THR A 428 3.25 -1.53 41.49
CA THR A 428 4.22 -1.03 42.48
C THR A 428 5.55 -0.63 41.86
N GLN A 429 5.99 -1.36 40.84
CA GLN A 429 7.26 -1.13 40.17
C GLN A 429 7.22 -1.66 38.75
N ILE A 430 7.91 -0.96 37.84
CA ILE A 430 8.13 -1.38 36.46
C ILE A 430 9.64 -1.41 36.23
N ASP A 431 10.13 -2.54 35.73
CA ASP A 431 11.52 -2.78 35.37
C ASP A 431 11.62 -2.99 33.86
N ILE A 432 12.55 -2.27 33.23
CA ILE A 432 12.84 -2.35 31.81
C ILE A 432 14.33 -2.71 31.67
N PRO A 433 14.67 -3.85 31.05
CA PRO A 433 16.04 -4.31 30.91
C PRO A 433 16.74 -3.55 29.77
N VAL A 434 16.89 -2.24 29.92
CA VAL A 434 17.68 -1.38 29.02
C VAL A 434 19.02 -1.07 29.68
N VAL A 435 20.09 -1.15 28.88
CA VAL A 435 21.40 -0.68 29.30
C VAL A 435 21.38 0.83 29.19
N MET A 436 21.26 1.51 30.34
CA MET A 436 21.41 2.96 30.37
C MET A 436 22.91 3.25 30.45
N ASP A 437 23.53 3.41 29.28
CA ASP A 437 24.89 3.93 29.22
C ASP A 437 24.87 5.38 29.73
N VAL A 438 25.86 5.74 30.54
CA VAL A 438 25.96 7.09 31.13
C VAL A 438 26.16 8.14 30.02
N ASP A 439 26.65 7.70 28.86
CA ASP A 439 26.93 8.52 27.70
C ASP A 439 25.88 8.37 26.57
N ALA A 440 24.87 7.50 26.71
CA ALA A 440 23.80 7.38 25.73
C ALA A 440 22.87 8.60 25.80
N ALA A 441 22.57 9.23 24.66
CA ALA A 441 21.74 10.44 24.64
C ALA A 441 20.22 10.17 24.81
N ALA A 442 19.82 8.91 24.95
CA ALA A 442 18.43 8.52 25.04
C ALA A 442 17.96 8.30 26.49
N ASP A 443 17.10 9.20 26.96
CA ASP A 443 16.40 9.03 28.23
C ASP A 443 15.16 8.17 28.04
N TRP A 444 15.03 7.11 28.86
CA TRP A 444 13.83 6.28 28.90
C TRP A 444 12.82 6.77 29.94
N TYR A 445 11.56 6.82 29.53
CA TYR A 445 10.42 7.22 30.35
C TYR A 445 9.35 6.14 30.37
N VAL A 446 8.63 6.05 31.49
CA VAL A 446 7.49 5.15 31.65
C VAL A 446 6.28 5.94 32.11
N CYS A 447 5.10 5.58 31.61
CA CYS A 447 3.82 6.01 32.15
C CYS A 447 2.86 4.81 32.30
N ILE A 448 1.81 5.01 33.09
CA ILE A 448 0.74 4.03 33.26
C ILE A 448 -0.56 4.66 32.80
N TYR A 449 -1.21 4.02 31.82
CA TYR A 449 -2.60 4.27 31.53
C TYR A 449 -3.44 3.34 32.41
N TYR A 450 -4.43 3.87 33.12
CA TYR A 450 -5.24 3.07 34.04
C TYR A 450 -6.72 3.45 34.01
N ARG A 451 -7.59 2.50 34.37
CA ARG A 451 -9.03 2.76 34.59
C ARG A 451 -9.63 1.83 35.64
N TYR A 452 -10.58 2.36 36.41
CA TYR A 452 -11.33 1.63 37.43
C TYR A 452 -12.57 0.90 36.88
N ASP A 453 -13.09 1.35 35.74
CA ASP A 453 -14.26 0.78 35.08
C ASP A 453 -13.95 0.56 33.60
N LYS A 454 -14.32 -0.61 33.09
CA LYS A 454 -14.18 -1.03 31.70
C LYS A 454 -14.85 -0.09 30.71
N LYS A 455 -15.90 0.61 31.14
CA LYS A 455 -16.64 1.57 30.32
C LYS A 455 -16.00 2.95 30.27
N LYS A 456 -15.06 3.23 31.17
CA LYS A 456 -14.36 4.52 31.22
C LYS A 456 -13.16 4.52 30.28
N THR A 457 -12.78 5.72 29.85
CA THR A 457 -11.53 5.98 29.15
C THR A 457 -10.35 5.77 30.11
N PHE A 458 -9.18 5.45 29.56
CA PHE A 458 -7.96 5.38 30.35
C PHE A 458 -7.54 6.78 30.79
N VAL A 459 -7.05 6.89 32.02
CA VAL A 459 -6.36 8.07 32.56
C VAL A 459 -4.87 7.78 32.52
N GLN A 460 -4.06 8.76 32.10
CA GLN A 460 -2.62 8.63 31.97
C GLN A 460 -1.92 9.30 33.17
N THR A 461 -0.91 8.63 33.74
CA THR A 461 0.03 9.28 34.66
C THR A 461 1.06 10.12 33.92
N GLU A 462 1.71 11.07 34.59
CA GLU A 462 2.88 11.74 34.02
C GLU A 462 3.96 10.73 33.58
N TRP A 463 4.68 11.06 32.51
CA TRP A 463 5.89 10.36 32.09
C TRP A 463 6.99 10.59 33.13
N ARG A 464 7.61 9.50 33.59
CA ARG A 464 8.69 9.57 34.57
C ARG A 464 9.92 8.84 34.06
N ALA A 465 11.08 9.47 34.19
CA ALA A 465 12.35 8.89 33.78
C ALA A 465 12.72 7.65 34.62
N LEU A 466 13.25 6.63 33.96
CA LEU A 466 13.84 5.48 34.65
C LEU A 466 15.07 5.92 35.46
N ASN A 467 15.36 5.22 36.56
CA ASN A 467 16.63 5.41 37.25
C ASN A 467 17.76 4.67 36.51
N LYS A 468 19.03 4.94 36.87
CA LYS A 468 20.22 4.30 36.29
C LYS A 468 20.24 2.76 36.30
N LYS A 469 19.33 2.10 37.02
CA LYS A 469 19.20 0.64 37.08
C LYS A 469 18.05 0.11 36.20
N GLY A 470 17.42 0.95 35.39
CA GLY A 470 16.35 0.56 34.47
C GLY A 470 14.99 0.33 35.13
N TRP A 471 14.74 0.89 36.33
CA TRP A 471 13.44 0.71 36.99
C TRP A 471 12.85 1.97 37.58
N ILE A 472 11.54 1.93 37.82
CA ILE A 472 10.78 3.01 38.44
C ILE A 472 9.63 2.48 39.31
N ARG A 473 9.31 3.20 40.39
CA ARG A 473 8.18 2.91 41.27
C ARG A 473 6.94 3.71 40.91
N PHE A 474 5.82 3.01 40.89
CA PHE A 474 4.48 3.57 40.80
C PHE A 474 3.66 3.15 42.02
N GLN A 475 2.59 3.87 42.32
CA GLN A 475 1.60 3.50 43.34
C GLN A 475 0.22 3.77 42.76
N VAL A 476 -0.08 3.10 41.65
CA VAL A 476 -1.33 3.30 40.90
C VAL A 476 -2.20 2.06 41.06
N SER A 477 -3.36 2.24 41.68
CA SER A 477 -4.36 1.19 41.84
C SER A 477 -5.46 1.32 40.78
N ALA A 478 -5.81 0.24 40.09
CA ALA A 478 -6.87 0.21 39.09
C ALA A 478 -7.31 -1.24 38.77
N VAL A 479 -8.30 -1.38 37.88
CA VAL A 479 -8.76 -2.69 37.39
C VAL A 479 -8.01 -3.09 36.12
N GLU A 480 -7.77 -2.13 35.23
CA GLU A 480 -7.10 -2.33 33.94
C GLU A 480 -6.01 -1.30 33.72
N PHE A 481 -4.96 -1.75 33.03
CA PHE A 481 -3.73 -1.00 32.81
C PHE A 481 -3.27 -1.11 31.36
N MET A 482 -2.57 -0.10 30.86
CA MET A 482 -1.62 -0.23 29.76
C MET A 482 -0.31 0.42 30.22
N ILE A 483 0.81 -0.18 29.85
CA ILE A 483 2.12 0.36 30.18
C ILE A 483 2.67 1.08 28.96
N GLY A 484 2.93 2.36 29.10
CA GLY A 484 3.60 3.18 28.09
C GLY A 484 5.09 3.28 28.42
N VAL A 485 5.92 3.05 27.42
CA VAL A 485 7.37 3.22 27.48
C VAL A 485 7.77 4.11 26.31
N LYS A 486 8.65 5.08 26.55
CA LYS A 486 9.23 5.90 25.48
C LYS A 486 10.69 6.22 25.66
N ALA A 487 11.40 6.43 24.56
CA ALA A 487 12.75 6.95 24.51
C ALA A 487 12.79 8.21 23.65
N THR A 488 13.71 9.14 23.91
CA THR A 488 13.78 10.44 23.21
C THR A 488 14.28 10.37 21.77
N ASN A 489 15.06 9.35 21.42
CA ASN A 489 15.68 9.21 20.10
C ASN A 489 15.73 7.74 19.64
N TYR A 490 15.02 7.37 18.57
CA TYR A 490 15.00 6.00 18.05
C TYR A 490 16.29 5.56 17.36
N VAL A 491 17.12 6.50 16.90
CA VAL A 491 18.36 6.18 16.16
C VAL A 491 19.41 5.59 17.10
N GLU A 492 19.49 6.12 18.31
CA GLU A 492 20.51 5.79 19.31
C GLU A 492 20.04 4.78 20.37
N THR A 493 18.77 4.36 20.30
CA THR A 493 18.14 3.56 21.34
C THR A 493 17.95 2.11 20.92
N ASP A 494 18.46 1.18 21.74
CA ASP A 494 18.07 -0.23 21.67
C ASP A 494 16.74 -0.45 22.38
N VAL A 495 15.74 -0.95 21.65
CA VAL A 495 14.40 -1.21 22.17
C VAL A 495 14.42 -2.40 23.13
N PRO A 496 13.77 -2.32 24.32
CA PRO A 496 13.73 -3.45 25.25
C PRO A 496 13.00 -4.65 24.65
N GLU A 497 13.51 -5.86 24.94
CA GLU A 497 12.85 -7.11 24.56
C GLU A 497 11.63 -7.43 25.45
N SER A 498 11.61 -6.89 26.67
CA SER A 498 10.55 -7.19 27.64
C SER A 498 10.32 -6.06 28.64
N ILE A 499 9.14 -6.09 29.29
CA ILE A 499 8.77 -5.19 30.38
C ILE A 499 8.35 -6.05 31.57
N SER A 500 8.99 -5.86 32.72
CA SER A 500 8.62 -6.55 33.96
C SER A 500 7.79 -5.63 34.84
N ILE A 501 6.61 -6.10 35.26
CA ILE A 501 5.63 -5.32 36.03
C ILE A 501 5.42 -6.02 37.36
N ASN A 502 5.73 -5.34 38.46
CA ASN A 502 5.48 -5.82 39.81
C ASN A 502 4.12 -5.29 40.29
N ILE A 503 3.28 -6.22 40.74
CA ILE A 503 1.88 -5.97 41.04
C ILE A 503 1.55 -6.51 42.42
N ALA A 504 0.87 -5.68 43.19
CA ALA A 504 0.26 -6.04 44.45
C ALA A 504 -1.26 -6.15 44.31
N TYR A 505 -1.83 -7.26 44.79
CA TYR A 505 -3.29 -7.41 44.85
C TYR A 505 -3.83 -6.79 46.14
N THR A 506 -4.63 -5.73 45.99
CA THR A 506 -5.35 -5.10 47.10
C THR A 506 -6.50 -5.99 47.59
N ASP A 507 -7.24 -6.61 46.66
CA ASP A 507 -8.32 -7.54 47.00
C ASP A 507 -7.86 -9.01 47.04
N LYS A 508 -7.75 -9.56 48.26
CA LYS A 508 -7.38 -10.96 48.48
C LYS A 508 -8.52 -11.95 48.22
N SER A 509 -9.77 -11.50 48.10
CA SER A 509 -10.93 -12.37 47.94
C SER A 509 -10.83 -13.18 46.63
N SER A 510 -10.41 -12.53 45.55
CA SER A 510 -10.22 -13.15 44.24
C SER A 510 -9.06 -14.15 44.15
N LEU A 511 -8.08 -14.10 45.06
CA LEU A 511 -6.94 -15.02 45.08
C LEU A 511 -7.28 -16.34 45.79
N ARG A 512 -8.25 -16.33 46.71
CA ARG A 512 -8.63 -17.52 47.48
C ARG A 512 -9.28 -18.59 46.61
N SER A 513 -10.04 -18.23 45.59
CA SER A 513 -10.68 -19.19 44.68
C SER A 513 -9.70 -19.87 43.72
N ARG A 514 -8.62 -19.19 43.32
CA ARG A 514 -7.65 -19.70 42.33
C ARG A 514 -6.65 -20.70 42.91
N ASN A 515 -6.22 -20.49 44.17
CA ASN A 515 -5.36 -21.46 44.85
C ASN A 515 -6.07 -22.80 45.11
N VAL A 516 -7.41 -22.80 45.21
CA VAL A 516 -8.18 -24.04 45.38
C VAL A 516 -8.20 -24.85 44.09
N SER A 517 -8.29 -24.21 42.92
CA SER A 517 -8.27 -24.91 41.63
C SER A 517 -6.87 -25.45 41.27
N GLU A 518 -5.79 -24.69 41.49
CA GLU A 518 -4.43 -25.18 41.19
C GLU A 518 -4.01 -26.34 42.11
N ASN A 519 -4.44 -26.33 43.38
CA ASN A 519 -4.22 -27.45 44.29
C ASN A 519 -5.09 -28.68 43.94
N ALA A 520 -6.30 -28.49 43.42
CA ALA A 520 -7.14 -29.61 42.97
C ALA A 520 -6.55 -30.31 41.74
N THR A 521 -5.95 -29.57 40.80
CA THR A 521 -5.30 -30.16 39.61
C THR A 521 -4.02 -30.94 39.96
N ARG A 522 -3.28 -30.52 41.00
CA ARG A 522 -2.09 -31.24 41.50
C ARG A 522 -2.40 -32.51 42.30
N ILE A 523 -3.62 -32.71 42.76
CA ILE A 523 -4.04 -33.94 43.48
C ILE A 523 -4.57 -35.00 42.50
N SER A 524 -4.88 -34.61 41.26
CA SER A 524 -5.38 -35.50 40.19
C SER A 524 -4.32 -35.94 39.16
N SER A 525 -3.05 -35.60 39.39
CA SER A 525 -1.88 -36.01 38.60
C SER A 525 -0.87 -36.70 39.52
#